data_AF-A0A849Y0R6-F1
#
_entry.id   AF-A0A849Y0R6-F1
#
_cell.length_a   1.000
_cell.length_b   1.000
_cell.length_c   1.000
_cell.angle_alpha   90.00
_cell.angle_beta   90.00
_cell.angle_gamma   90.00
#
_symmetry.space_group_name_H-M   'P 1'
#
loop_
_entity.id
_entity.type
_entity.pdbx_description
1 polymer ?
#
loop_
_entity_poly.entity_id
_entity_poly.type
_entity_poly.pdbx_seq_one_letter_code
_entity_poly.pdbx_strand_id
1 'polypeptide(L)'
;MNDETIFARFARAPEAVAACAALAEGKALRFPGAAETARPFLASLLAAAAGRVLRVIAPNARDQEHFLSEAGAYAAGFALLPPIGVPEPAPRPRGGDPASFVDPENCAERLQTLRALAASAAPR
;
A
#
# COMPACT_ATOMS: atom_id res chain seq x y z
N MET A 1 -11.14 -14.63 -20.02
CA MET A 1 -9.87 -14.11 -20.56
C MET A 1 -8.93 -14.07 -19.36
N ASN A 2 -7.91 -14.93 -19.28
CA ASN A 2 -7.19 -15.17 -18.01
C ASN A 2 -6.25 -14.02 -17.67
N ASP A 3 -6.55 -13.31 -16.58
CA ASP A 3 -5.78 -12.15 -16.09
C ASP A 3 -4.30 -12.46 -15.81
N GLU A 4 -3.97 -13.73 -15.50
CA GLU A 4 -2.58 -14.20 -15.33
C GLU A 4 -1.70 -13.96 -16.58
N THR A 5 -2.29 -14.02 -17.79
CA THR A 5 -1.52 -13.82 -19.03
C THR A 5 -1.18 -12.36 -19.32
N ILE A 6 -2.01 -11.42 -18.86
CA ILE A 6 -1.76 -9.98 -19.06
C ILE A 6 -0.66 -9.54 -18.10
N PHE A 7 -0.74 -9.98 -16.83
CA PHE A 7 0.23 -9.63 -15.80
C PHE A 7 1.63 -10.17 -16.15
N ALA A 8 1.73 -11.43 -16.55
CA ALA A 8 3.00 -12.05 -16.96
C ALA A 8 3.60 -11.41 -18.22
N ARG A 9 2.76 -10.96 -19.15
CA ARG A 9 3.21 -10.31 -20.40
C ARG A 9 3.70 -8.89 -20.14
N PHE A 10 3.04 -8.13 -19.26
CA PHE A 10 3.48 -6.78 -18.87
C PHE A 10 4.70 -6.79 -17.96
N ALA A 11 4.81 -7.74 -17.02
CA ALA A 11 6.00 -7.90 -16.19
C ALA A 11 7.27 -8.18 -17.02
N ARG A 12 7.11 -8.70 -18.23
CA ARG A 12 8.18 -8.93 -19.21
C ARG A 12 8.36 -7.80 -20.22
N ALA A 13 7.55 -6.75 -20.16
CA ALA A 13 7.72 -5.57 -21.01
C ALA A 13 9.05 -4.88 -20.66
N PRO A 14 9.89 -4.52 -21.65
CA PRO A 14 11.19 -3.90 -21.41
C PRO A 14 11.12 -2.67 -20.49
N GLU A 15 10.04 -1.90 -20.60
CA GLU A 15 9.79 -0.70 -19.80
C GLU A 15 9.51 -1.05 -18.33
N ALA A 16 8.75 -2.12 -18.07
CA ALA A 16 8.50 -2.60 -16.71
C ALA A 16 9.78 -3.16 -16.08
N VAL A 17 10.58 -3.90 -16.85
CA VAL A 17 11.87 -4.44 -16.39
C VAL A 17 12.85 -3.30 -16.08
N ALA A 18 12.94 -2.28 -16.95
CA ALA A 18 13.78 -1.11 -16.74
C ALA A 18 13.34 -0.28 -15.52
N ALA A 19 12.02 -0.11 -15.32
CA ALA A 19 11.47 0.51 -14.13
C ALA A 19 11.87 -0.27 -12.87
N CYS A 20 11.76 -1.60 -12.88
CA CYS A 20 12.09 -2.41 -11.71
C CYS A 20 13.60 -2.39 -11.38
N ALA A 21 14.46 -2.42 -12.39
CA ALA A 21 15.90 -2.25 -12.23
C ALA A 21 16.24 -0.88 -11.62
N ALA A 22 15.64 0.20 -12.13
CA ALA A 22 15.82 1.54 -11.57
C ALA A 22 15.35 1.64 -10.11
N LEU A 23 14.24 0.97 -9.77
CA LEU A 23 13.70 0.91 -8.41
C LEU A 23 14.62 0.13 -7.45
N ALA A 24 15.27 -0.94 -7.94
CA ALA A 24 16.27 -1.70 -7.19
C ALA A 24 17.53 -0.86 -6.90
N GLU A 25 17.91 0.02 -7.84
CA GLU A 25 19.00 1.00 -7.68
C GLU A 25 18.62 2.21 -6.82
N GLY A 26 17.39 2.27 -6.29
CA GLY A 26 16.91 3.38 -5.46
C GLY A 26 16.62 4.66 -6.25
N LYS A 27 16.50 4.59 -7.58
CA LYS A 27 16.18 5.74 -8.42
C LYS A 27 14.69 6.10 -8.31
N ALA A 28 14.42 7.40 -8.31
CA ALA A 28 13.06 7.90 -8.39
C ALA A 28 12.53 7.71 -9.82
N LEU A 29 11.35 7.10 -9.93
CA LEU A 29 10.62 6.97 -11.18
C LEU A 29 9.42 7.89 -11.18
N ARG A 30 9.14 8.48 -12.33
CA ARG A 30 7.95 9.30 -12.55
C ARG A 30 7.14 8.69 -13.68
N PHE A 31 5.84 8.52 -13.43
CA PHE A 31 4.87 8.03 -14.40
C PHE A 31 3.89 9.18 -14.72
N PRO A 32 4.34 10.23 -15.45
CA PRO A 32 3.46 11.34 -15.80
C PRO A 32 2.32 10.84 -16.68
N GLY A 33 1.08 11.13 -16.29
CA GLY A 33 -0.11 10.73 -17.05
C GLY A 33 -0.58 9.29 -16.81
N ALA A 34 -0.05 8.58 -15.81
CA ALA A 34 -0.68 7.34 -15.35
C ALA A 34 -2.12 7.64 -14.89
N ALA A 35 -3.10 7.08 -15.62
CA ALA A 35 -4.50 7.14 -15.24
C ALA A 35 -4.67 6.62 -13.80
N GLU A 36 -5.61 7.19 -13.05
CA GLU A 36 -5.78 6.83 -11.63
C GLU A 36 -6.05 5.33 -11.47
N THR A 37 -6.88 4.79 -12.37
CA THR A 37 -7.24 3.37 -12.47
C THR A 37 -6.08 2.45 -12.86
N ALA A 38 -4.99 2.99 -13.42
CA ALA A 38 -3.79 2.22 -13.77
C ALA A 38 -2.78 2.14 -12.62
N ARG A 39 -2.93 2.96 -11.57
CA ARG A 39 -1.99 3.02 -10.44
C ARG A 39 -1.95 1.71 -9.63
N PRO A 40 -3.07 1.04 -9.30
CA PRO A 40 -3.05 -0.22 -8.56
C PRO A 40 -2.38 -1.36 -9.33
N PHE A 41 -2.62 -1.44 -10.64
CA PHE A 41 -1.95 -2.37 -11.54
C PHE A 41 -0.44 -2.12 -11.57
N LEU A 42 -0.01 -0.86 -11.76
CA LEU A 42 1.39 -0.47 -11.77
C LEU A 42 2.09 -0.83 -10.44
N ALA A 43 1.47 -0.54 -9.31
CA ALA A 43 2.01 -0.86 -7.99
C ALA A 43 2.17 -2.38 -7.78
N SER A 44 1.20 -3.17 -8.26
CA SER A 44 1.26 -4.63 -8.22
C SER A 44 2.44 -5.16 -9.04
N LEU A 45 2.64 -4.64 -10.25
CA LEU A 45 3.77 -5.01 -11.11
C LEU A 45 5.11 -4.67 -10.47
N LEU A 46 5.24 -3.44 -9.95
CA LEU A 46 6.46 -2.99 -9.28
C LEU A 46 6.75 -3.84 -8.04
N ALA A 47 5.73 -4.22 -7.27
CA ALA A 47 5.90 -5.07 -6.09
C ALA A 47 6.39 -6.47 -6.46
N ALA A 48 5.78 -7.09 -7.48
CA ALA A 48 6.16 -8.41 -7.97
C ALA A 48 7.60 -8.42 -8.48
N ALA A 49 7.99 -7.43 -9.27
CA ALA A 49 9.30 -7.39 -9.89
C ALA A 49 10.41 -6.88 -8.97
N ALA A 50 10.11 -6.05 -7.96
CA ALA A 50 11.09 -5.66 -6.95
C ALA A 50 11.38 -6.77 -5.94
N GLY A 51 10.54 -7.80 -5.84
CA GLY A 51 10.72 -8.93 -4.91
C GLY A 51 10.73 -8.51 -3.43
N ARG A 52 10.19 -7.34 -3.12
CA ARG A 52 10.19 -6.73 -1.77
C ARG A 52 8.87 -6.03 -1.50
N VAL A 53 8.61 -5.75 -0.23
CA VAL A 53 7.45 -4.95 0.19
C VAL A 53 7.60 -3.52 -0.33
N LEU A 54 6.59 -3.04 -1.05
CA LEU A 54 6.47 -1.63 -1.45
C LEU A 54 5.50 -0.90 -0.51
N ARG A 55 5.79 0.37 -0.26
CA ARG A 55 4.88 1.29 0.43
C ARG A 55 4.25 2.21 -0.59
N VAL A 56 2.93 2.20 -0.68
CA VAL A 56 2.15 3.13 -1.50
C VAL A 56 1.62 4.22 -0.60
N ILE A 57 1.85 5.48 -0.97
CA ILE A 57 1.38 6.65 -0.23
C ILE A 57 0.34 7.34 -1.10
N ALA A 58 -0.92 7.31 -0.66
CA ALA A 58 -2.01 8.06 -1.28
C ALA A 58 -2.12 9.46 -0.63
N PRO A 59 -2.63 10.47 -1.35
CA PRO A 59 -2.72 11.84 -0.85
C PRO A 59 -3.82 12.02 0.22
N ASN A 60 -4.82 11.13 0.27
CA ASN A 60 -5.91 11.16 1.25
C ASN A 60 -6.49 9.75 1.46
N ALA A 61 -7.33 9.59 2.49
CA ALA A 61 -7.94 8.31 2.86
C ALA A 61 -8.86 7.75 1.77
N ARG A 62 -9.61 8.60 1.07
CA ARG A 62 -10.51 8.19 -0.02
C ARG A 62 -9.74 7.53 -1.16
N ASP A 63 -8.63 8.14 -1.58
CA ASP A 63 -7.79 7.60 -2.65
C ASP A 63 -7.08 6.32 -2.20
N GLN A 64 -6.77 6.20 -0.90
CA GLN A 64 -6.21 4.99 -0.31
C GLN A 64 -7.20 3.82 -0.35
N GLU A 65 -8.46 4.06 0.01
CA GLU A 65 -9.53 3.06 -0.04
C GLU A 65 -9.85 2.64 -1.48
N HIS A 66 -9.97 3.61 -2.39
CA HIS A 66 -10.19 3.34 -3.81
C HIS A 66 -9.05 2.52 -4.40
N PHE A 67 -7.81 2.89 -4.10
CA PHE A 67 -6.63 2.13 -4.49
C PHE A 67 -6.66 0.70 -3.97
N LEU A 68 -6.99 0.49 -2.69
CA LEU A 68 -7.02 -0.85 -2.08
C LEU A 68 -8.10 -1.73 -2.73
N SER A 69 -9.28 -1.15 -2.99
CA SER A 69 -10.39 -1.85 -3.64
C SER A 69 -10.01 -2.34 -5.04
N GLU A 70 -9.27 -1.54 -5.81
CA GLU A 70 -8.82 -1.92 -7.14
C GLU A 70 -7.59 -2.83 -7.11
N ALA A 71 -6.66 -2.61 -6.17
CA ALA A 71 -5.43 -3.39 -6.04
C ALA A 71 -5.70 -4.87 -5.76
N GLY A 72 -6.76 -5.16 -4.99
CA GLY A 72 -7.20 -6.53 -4.71
C GLY A 72 -7.59 -7.33 -5.97
N ALA A 73 -7.91 -6.67 -7.09
CA ALA A 73 -8.17 -7.34 -8.36
C ALA A 73 -6.88 -7.81 -9.08
N TYR A 74 -5.72 -7.26 -8.73
CA TYR A 74 -4.46 -7.49 -9.44
C TYR A 74 -3.47 -8.38 -8.68
N ALA A 75 -3.40 -8.26 -7.35
CA ALA A 75 -2.56 -9.13 -6.54
C ALA A 75 -3.09 -9.30 -5.11
N ALA A 76 -2.77 -10.43 -4.50
CA ALA A 76 -2.98 -10.66 -3.07
C ALA A 76 -1.88 -9.96 -2.24
N GLY A 77 -2.18 -9.62 -1.00
CA GLY A 77 -1.19 -9.12 -0.03
C GLY A 77 -1.11 -7.59 0.09
N PHE A 78 -2.06 -6.84 -0.48
CA PHE A 78 -2.25 -5.45 -0.12
C PHE A 78 -2.88 -5.36 1.27
N ALA A 79 -2.28 -4.53 2.13
CA ALA A 79 -2.79 -4.25 3.46
C ALA A 79 -2.79 -2.75 3.70
N LEU A 80 -3.87 -2.26 4.31
CA LEU A 80 -3.94 -0.89 4.80
C LEU A 80 -3.07 -0.78 6.07
N LEU A 81 -2.34 0.32 6.19
CA LEU A 81 -1.84 0.76 7.48
C LEU A 81 -2.77 1.88 7.95
N PRO A 82 -3.82 1.57 8.74
CA PRO A 82 -4.82 2.56 9.11
C PRO A 82 -4.18 3.68 9.93
N PRO A 83 -4.61 4.94 9.75
CA PRO A 83 -4.11 6.06 10.54
C PRO A 83 -4.44 5.80 12.01
N ILE A 84 -3.52 6.12 12.93
CA ILE A 84 -3.87 6.16 14.35
C ILE A 84 -4.94 7.24 14.46
N GLY A 85 -6.17 6.84 14.75
CA GLY A 85 -7.27 7.76 15.00
C GLY A 85 -6.93 8.57 16.24
N VAL A 86 -6.14 9.62 16.08
CA VAL A 86 -5.97 10.66 17.09
C VAL A 86 -7.02 11.70 16.73
N PRO A 87 -8.14 11.80 17.48
CA PRO A 87 -9.09 12.85 17.22
C PRO A 87 -8.37 14.19 17.30
N GLU A 88 -8.67 15.10 16.37
CA GLU A 88 -8.37 16.52 16.55
C GLU A 88 -8.80 16.92 17.96
N PRO A 89 -8.03 17.77 18.67
CA PRO A 89 -8.31 18.09 20.06
C PRO A 89 -9.67 18.79 20.17
N ALA A 90 -10.73 18.00 20.40
CA ALA A 90 -11.98 18.51 20.91
C ALA A 90 -11.70 19.18 22.26
N PRO A 91 -12.37 20.30 22.57
CA PRO A 91 -12.20 20.96 23.86
C PRO A 91 -12.47 19.95 24.99
N ARG A 92 -11.43 19.69 25.79
CA ARG A 92 -11.45 18.66 26.84
C ARG A 92 -12.67 18.82 27.74
N PRO A 93 -13.55 17.81 27.88
CA PRO A 93 -14.30 17.69 29.13
C PRO A 93 -13.27 17.30 30.20
N ARG A 94 -13.19 18.07 31.29
CA ARG A 94 -12.36 17.72 32.45
C ARG A 94 -12.84 16.35 32.98
N GLY A 95 -12.07 15.29 32.73
CA GLY A 95 -12.34 13.95 33.28
C GLY A 95 -12.56 12.81 32.27
N GLY A 96 -12.33 13.00 30.96
CA GLY A 96 -12.39 11.90 29.98
C GLY A 96 -11.21 10.94 30.08
N ASP A 97 -11.49 9.64 30.13
CA ASP A 97 -10.49 8.56 30.16
C ASP A 97 -9.69 8.55 28.83
N PRO A 98 -8.34 8.66 28.82
CA PRO A 98 -7.54 8.61 27.61
C PRO A 98 -7.76 7.34 26.76
N ALA A 99 -8.31 6.27 27.34
CA ALA A 99 -8.70 5.06 26.61
C ALA A 99 -9.90 5.26 25.64
N SER A 100 -10.69 6.34 25.78
CA SER A 100 -11.83 6.60 24.88
C SER A 100 -11.45 7.28 23.57
N PHE A 101 -10.17 7.61 23.36
CA PHE A 101 -9.72 8.45 22.24
C PHE A 101 -9.09 7.66 21.10
N VAL A 102 -8.90 6.35 21.25
CA VAL A 102 -8.30 5.50 20.24
C VAL A 102 -9.20 4.31 20.00
N ASP A 103 -9.65 4.15 18.76
CA ASP A 103 -10.45 3.00 18.35
C ASP A 103 -9.63 1.70 18.51
N PRO A 104 -10.07 0.76 19.40
CA PRO A 104 -9.38 -0.50 19.62
C PRO A 104 -9.28 -1.36 18.36
N GLU A 105 -10.25 -1.29 17.45
CA GLU A 105 -10.25 -2.07 16.20
C GLU A 105 -9.15 -1.58 15.26
N ASN A 106 -9.09 -0.25 15.04
CA ASN A 106 -8.03 0.38 14.29
C ASN A 106 -6.62 0.06 14.86
N CYS A 107 -6.48 0.07 16.20
CA CYS A 107 -5.24 -0.35 16.84
C CYS A 107 -4.88 -1.81 16.55
N ALA A 108 -5.84 -2.72 16.64
CA ALA A 108 -5.62 -4.13 16.37
C ALA A 108 -5.19 -4.36 14.91
N GLU A 109 -5.89 -3.75 13.95
CA GLU A 109 -5.54 -3.82 12.53
C GLU A 109 -4.14 -3.27 12.25
N ARG A 110 -3.82 -2.11 12.84
CA ARG A 110 -2.49 -1.50 12.69
C ARG A 110 -1.39 -2.41 13.22
N LEU A 111 -1.58 -3.00 14.40
CA LEU A 111 -0.62 -3.94 14.99
C LEU A 111 -0.47 -5.20 14.13
N GLN A 112 -1.57 -5.71 13.55
CA GLN A 112 -1.52 -6.85 12.64
C GLN A 112 -0.72 -6.54 11.38
N THR A 113 -0.96 -5.39 10.73
CA THR A 113 -0.19 -4.94 9.56
C THR A 113 1.29 -4.78 9.90
N LEU A 114 1.62 -4.18 11.06
CA LEU A 114 3.01 -4.02 11.50
C LEU A 114 3.72 -5.35 11.77
N ARG A 115 3.02 -6.32 12.38
CA ARG A 115 3.56 -7.68 12.59
C ARG A 115 3.82 -8.39 11.26
N ALA A 116 2.89 -8.31 10.31
CA ALA A 116 3.06 -8.87 8.98
C ALA A 116 4.26 -8.24 8.24
N LEU A 117 4.43 -6.91 8.37
CA LEU A 117 5.57 -6.19 7.80
C LEU A 117 6.91 -6.64 8.41
N ALA A 118 6.95 -6.79 9.74
CA ALA A 118 8.14 -7.24 10.45
C ALA A 118 8.55 -8.66 10.06
N ALA A 119 7.57 -9.58 9.94
CA ALA A 119 7.81 -10.94 9.47
C ALA A 119 8.35 -10.99 8.04
N SER A 120 7.91 -10.05 7.19
CA SER A 120 8.34 -9.95 5.78
C SER A 120 9.75 -9.34 5.61
N ALA A 121 10.25 -8.65 6.64
CA ALA A 121 11.57 -8.01 6.65
C ALA A 121 12.66 -8.86 7.33
N ALA A 122 12.30 -9.97 7.97
CA ALA A 122 13.27 -10.87 8.58
C ALA A 122 14.11 -11.57 7.49
N PRO A 123 15.45 -11.60 7.60
CA PRO A 123 16.29 -12.34 6.67
C PRO A 123 15.90 -13.83 6.71
N ARG A 124 15.69 -14.43 5.54
CA ARG A 124 15.58 -15.89 5.39
C ARG A 124 16.94 -16.54 5.46
#